data_AF-A0A3B0K239-F1
#
_entry.id   AF-A0A3B0K239-F1
#
_cell.length_a   1.000
_cell.length_b   1.000
_cell.length_c   1.000
_cell.angle_alpha   90.00
_cell.angle_beta   90.00
_cell.angle_gamma   90.00
#
_symmetry.space_group_name_H-M   'P 1'
#
loop_
_entity.id
_entity.type
_entity.pdbx_description
1 polymer ?
#
loop_
_entity_poly.entity_id
_entity_poly.type
_entity_poly.pdbx_seq_one_letter_code
_entity_poly.pdbx_strand_id
1 'polypeptide(L)'
;MLDWVCIDTTLTVMEWIKMEDIFQSVFIVRCYRQMDTDFPVLRGEPKALYVKLLVGGTIILILIALIWSPLFIFAIIGTVGKPNIPRKADITVKLGHYEPIYVSQSYSGIHQFSDANYKELTNSFYMDNYATDHIKVYDAVDITAIKFDANSLTLWNMSPPDNLRLLSDLQNGKTNYTCSELRLKQTITGKKLEIRLNLSLKTASTPEPITYETIYTVKRRNKNIRDALIKMMNFKTSKERVIIPDILPKFITVQKQDVKIKFIKDYNGKSLLHYI
;
A
#
# COMPACT_ATOMS: atom_id res chain seq x y z
N MET A 1 38.37 1.40 36.59
CA MET A 1 37.63 2.68 36.77
C MET A 1 36.89 2.73 38.09
N LEU A 2 35.95 1.83 38.36
CA LEU A 2 35.28 1.74 39.68
C LEU A 2 36.28 1.58 40.83
N ASP A 3 37.33 0.80 40.61
CA ASP A 3 38.41 0.58 41.58
C ASP A 3 39.18 1.85 41.99
N TRP A 4 39.43 2.76 41.04
CA TRP A 4 40.08 4.06 41.32
C TRP A 4 39.22 4.98 42.18
N VAL A 5 37.90 4.91 42.04
CA VAL A 5 36.95 5.75 42.81
C VAL A 5 36.83 5.28 44.26
N CYS A 6 37.03 3.98 44.50
CA CYS A 6 36.81 3.36 45.81
C CYS A 6 38.07 3.23 46.66
N ILE A 7 39.24 3.59 46.14
CA ILE A 7 40.54 3.49 46.82
C ILE A 7 41.12 4.89 47.00
N ASP A 8 41.57 5.20 48.21
CA ASP A 8 42.30 6.45 48.49
C ASP A 8 43.68 6.41 47.83
N THR A 9 43.81 7.05 46.67
CA THR A 9 45.05 7.14 45.89
C THR A 9 45.42 8.60 45.63
N THR A 10 46.72 8.87 45.58
CA THR A 10 47.27 10.19 45.24
C THR A 10 47.50 10.37 43.75
N LEU A 11 47.28 9.32 42.95
CA LEU A 11 47.44 9.33 41.50
C LEU A 11 46.21 9.93 40.81
N THR A 12 46.44 10.71 39.76
CA THR A 12 45.36 11.15 38.87
C THR A 12 44.78 9.95 38.10
N VAL A 13 43.54 10.07 37.60
CA VAL A 13 42.86 9.00 36.82
C VAL A 13 43.73 8.47 35.68
N MET A 14 44.42 9.35 34.96
CA MET A 14 45.26 8.96 33.81
C MET A 14 46.53 8.22 34.25
N GLU A 15 47.11 8.57 35.38
CA GLU A 15 48.27 7.88 35.95
C GLU A 15 47.87 6.51 36.49
N TRP A 16 46.68 6.39 37.09
CA TRP A 16 46.11 5.12 37.52
C TRP A 16 45.88 4.16 36.35
N ILE A 17 45.25 4.63 35.26
CA ILE A 17 45.02 3.80 34.06
C ILE A 17 46.34 3.33 33.45
N LYS A 18 47.36 4.19 33.41
CA LYS A 18 48.70 3.80 32.92
C LYS A 18 49.34 2.74 33.82
N MET A 19 49.24 2.90 35.14
CA MET A 19 49.75 1.91 36.08
C MET A 19 49.07 0.54 35.89
N GLU A 20 47.75 0.54 35.71
CA GLU A 20 46.94 -0.66 35.47
C GLU A 20 47.30 -1.36 34.14
N ASP A 21 47.45 -0.61 33.04
CA ASP A 21 47.83 -1.17 31.73
C ASP A 21 49.24 -1.81 31.76
N ILE A 22 50.19 -1.18 32.45
CA ILE A 22 51.53 -1.74 32.68
C ILE A 22 51.44 -2.99 33.55
N PHE A 23 50.66 -2.95 34.63
CA PHE A 23 50.47 -4.09 35.51
C PHE A 23 49.87 -5.28 34.75
N GLN A 24 48.83 -5.07 33.96
CA GLN A 24 48.19 -6.11 33.13
C GLN A 24 49.18 -6.70 32.12
N SER A 25 49.95 -5.86 31.44
CA SER A 25 50.97 -6.29 30.48
C SER A 25 52.05 -7.17 31.14
N VAL A 26 52.58 -6.73 32.29
CA VAL A 26 53.58 -7.50 33.06
C VAL A 26 52.96 -8.79 33.59
N PHE A 27 51.74 -8.74 34.10
CA PHE A 27 51.03 -9.89 34.63
C PHE A 27 50.82 -10.97 33.58
N ILE A 28 50.36 -10.61 32.37
CA ILE A 28 50.20 -11.53 31.24
C ILE A 28 51.54 -12.22 30.92
N VAL A 29 52.65 -11.47 30.86
CA VAL A 29 53.98 -12.04 30.63
C VAL A 29 54.40 -13.01 31.74
N ARG A 30 54.12 -12.68 33.01
CA ARG A 30 54.38 -13.59 34.14
C ARG A 30 53.58 -14.88 34.00
N CYS A 31 52.30 -14.81 33.63
CA CYS A 31 51.46 -15.97 33.37
C CYS A 31 52.01 -16.83 32.22
N TYR A 32 52.47 -16.23 31.12
CA TYR A 32 53.10 -16.98 30.03
C TYR A 32 54.38 -17.70 30.48
N ARG A 33 55.24 -17.03 31.25
CA ARG A 33 56.46 -17.66 31.79
C ARG A 33 56.16 -18.81 32.75
N GLN A 34 55.12 -18.67 33.56
CA GLN A 34 54.66 -19.73 34.45
C GLN A 34 54.12 -20.91 33.64
N MET A 35 53.28 -20.65 32.63
CA MET A 35 52.76 -21.67 31.72
C MET A 35 53.88 -22.43 30.99
N ASP A 36 54.91 -21.74 30.50
CA ASP A 36 56.07 -22.36 29.86
C ASP A 36 56.91 -23.22 30.82
N THR A 37 56.87 -22.90 32.12
CA THR A 37 57.56 -23.66 33.17
C THR A 37 56.78 -24.92 33.54
N ASP A 38 55.46 -24.80 33.70
CA ASP A 38 54.57 -25.90 34.06
C ASP A 38 54.36 -26.90 32.90
N PHE A 39 54.42 -26.41 31.66
CA PHE A 39 54.30 -27.22 30.43
C PHE A 39 55.51 -27.02 29.51
N PRO A 40 56.68 -27.60 29.84
CA PRO A 40 57.89 -27.40 29.07
C PRO A 40 57.78 -28.05 27.69
N VAL A 41 57.94 -27.23 26.65
CA VAL A 41 57.98 -27.69 25.26
C VAL A 41 59.43 -27.98 24.88
N LEU A 42 59.69 -29.15 24.28
CA LEU A 42 61.01 -29.48 23.73
C LEU A 42 61.41 -28.45 22.67
N ARG A 43 62.56 -27.80 22.88
CA ARG A 43 63.11 -26.82 21.95
C ARG A 43 63.66 -27.54 20.72
N GLY A 44 63.23 -27.11 19.53
CA GLY A 44 63.68 -27.69 18.26
C GLY A 44 62.71 -28.70 17.63
N GLU A 45 61.62 -29.06 18.31
CA GLU A 45 60.57 -29.90 17.72
C GLU A 45 59.44 -29.08 17.10
N PRO A 46 58.90 -29.50 15.94
CA PRO A 46 57.77 -28.82 15.33
C PRO A 46 56.51 -29.00 16.20
N LYS A 47 55.76 -27.90 16.40
CA LYS A 47 54.44 -27.97 17.05
C LYS A 47 53.52 -28.92 16.28
N ALA A 48 52.76 -29.74 17.02
CA ALA A 48 51.85 -30.72 16.46
C ALA A 48 50.87 -30.09 15.46
N LEU A 49 50.62 -30.78 14.35
CA LEU A 49 49.78 -30.29 13.26
C LEU A 49 48.36 -29.95 13.72
N TYR A 50 47.78 -30.75 14.63
CA TYR A 50 46.43 -30.52 15.15
C TYR A 50 46.31 -29.18 15.89
N VAL A 51 47.34 -28.76 16.65
CA VAL A 51 47.35 -27.47 17.36
C VAL A 51 47.36 -26.32 16.36
N LYS A 52 48.17 -26.44 15.31
CA LYS A 52 48.23 -25.45 14.22
C LYS A 52 46.88 -25.33 13.52
N LEU A 53 46.24 -26.46 13.23
CA LEU A 53 44.96 -26.51 12.56
C LEU A 53 43.82 -25.99 13.44
N LEU A 54 43.81 -26.28 14.74
CA LEU A 54 42.78 -25.77 15.65
C LEU A 54 42.89 -24.26 15.83
N VAL A 55 44.09 -23.73 16.14
CA VAL A 55 44.26 -22.29 16.37
C VAL A 55 44.07 -21.52 15.07
N GLY A 56 44.75 -21.92 13.99
CA GLY A 56 44.63 -21.28 12.68
C GLY A 56 43.23 -21.44 12.07
N GLY A 57 42.65 -22.64 12.17
CA GLY A 57 41.31 -22.94 11.68
C GLY A 57 40.23 -22.16 12.41
N THR A 58 40.35 -21.98 13.73
CA THR A 58 39.41 -21.16 14.51
C THR A 58 39.45 -19.70 14.06
N ILE A 59 40.64 -19.14 13.83
CA ILE A 59 40.79 -17.76 13.33
C ILE A 59 40.15 -17.61 11.94
N ILE A 60 40.40 -18.57 11.03
CA ILE A 60 39.81 -18.57 9.69
C ILE A 60 38.28 -18.73 9.75
N LEU A 61 37.76 -19.60 10.62
CA LEU A 61 36.32 -19.80 10.81
C LEU A 61 35.64 -18.52 11.31
N ILE A 62 36.21 -17.85 12.31
CA ILE A 62 35.68 -16.57 12.83
C ILE A 62 35.64 -15.52 11.71
N LEU A 63 36.68 -15.45 10.87
CA LEU A 63 36.72 -14.53 9.74
C LEU A 63 35.60 -14.82 8.73
N ILE A 64 35.42 -16.10 8.36
CA ILE A 64 34.31 -16.51 7.48
C ILE A 64 32.97 -16.16 8.11
N ALA A 65 32.79 -16.45 9.40
CA ALA A 65 31.58 -16.12 10.12
C ALA A 65 31.31 -14.61 10.14
N LEU A 66 32.31 -13.75 10.33
CA LEU A 66 32.12 -12.29 10.31
C LEU A 66 31.69 -11.77 8.93
N ILE A 67 32.23 -12.33 7.84
CA ILE A 67 31.86 -11.95 6.48
C ILE A 67 30.46 -12.44 6.14
N TRP A 68 30.10 -13.68 6.52
CA TRP A 68 28.85 -14.32 6.13
C TRP A 68 27.69 -14.09 7.11
N SER A 69 27.97 -13.81 8.39
CA SER A 69 26.96 -13.51 9.42
C SER A 69 25.98 -12.42 8.99
N PRO A 70 26.39 -11.24 8.45
CA PRO A 70 25.42 -10.25 8.00
C PRO A 70 24.48 -10.80 6.92
N LEU A 71 25.01 -11.57 5.96
CA LEU A 71 24.21 -12.19 4.89
C LEU A 71 23.22 -13.24 5.44
N PHE A 72 23.69 -14.05 6.39
CA PHE A 72 22.89 -15.08 7.05
C PHE A 72 21.75 -14.47 7.87
N ILE A 73 22.03 -13.38 8.60
CA ILE A 73 21.03 -12.64 9.36
C ILE A 73 19.96 -12.07 8.43
N PHE A 74 20.33 -11.48 7.28
CA PHE A 74 19.36 -11.00 6.30
C PHE A 74 18.46 -12.11 5.73
N ALA A 75 19.00 -13.31 5.54
CA ALA A 75 18.23 -14.45 5.08
C ALA A 75 17.23 -14.98 6.14
N ILE A 76 17.55 -14.84 7.43
CA ILE A 76 16.70 -15.31 8.54
C ILE A 76 15.61 -14.30 8.89
N ILE A 77 15.90 -13.00 8.83
CA ILE A 77 14.91 -11.96 9.06
C ILE A 77 13.93 -12.02 7.89
N GLY A 78 12.87 -12.82 8.06
CA GLY A 78 11.84 -13.11 7.07
C GLY A 78 11.04 -11.88 6.68
N THR A 79 11.66 -10.98 5.91
CA THR A 79 11.02 -9.89 5.18
C THR A 79 10.37 -10.42 3.90
N VAL A 80 9.81 -11.63 3.95
CA VAL A 80 8.91 -12.10 2.91
C VAL A 80 7.66 -11.21 2.95
N GLY A 81 7.40 -10.53 1.84
CA GLY A 81 6.23 -9.66 1.70
C GLY A 81 4.98 -10.47 2.03
N LYS A 82 4.27 -10.08 3.10
CA LYS A 82 2.95 -10.65 3.38
C LYS A 82 1.93 -9.98 2.48
N PRO A 83 1.06 -10.75 1.79
CA PRO A 83 0.00 -10.17 0.98
C PRO A 83 -0.88 -9.24 1.81
N ASN A 84 -1.13 -8.03 1.31
CA ASN A 84 -1.95 -7.04 2.01
C ASN A 84 -3.39 -7.01 1.46
N ILE A 85 -4.14 -8.06 1.79
CA ILE A 85 -5.51 -8.25 1.29
C ILE A 85 -6.46 -7.26 1.99
N PRO A 86 -7.35 -6.55 1.27
CA PRO A 86 -8.38 -5.73 1.88
C PRO A 86 -9.36 -6.61 2.67
N ARG A 87 -9.74 -6.19 3.88
CA ARG A 87 -10.76 -6.87 4.71
C ARG A 87 -12.15 -6.29 4.52
N LYS A 88 -12.21 -5.03 4.08
CA LYS A 88 -13.44 -4.30 3.86
C LYS A 88 -13.23 -3.33 2.70
N ALA A 89 -14.20 -3.26 1.80
CA ALA A 89 -14.23 -2.29 0.73
C ALA A 89 -15.57 -1.56 0.72
N ASP A 90 -15.54 -0.23 0.72
CA ASP A 90 -16.70 0.63 0.67
C ASP A 90 -16.70 1.42 -0.63
N ILE A 91 -17.82 1.45 -1.33
CA ILE A 91 -18.01 2.28 -2.52
C ILE A 91 -19.21 3.20 -2.31
N THR A 92 -19.04 4.47 -2.64
CA THR A 92 -20.09 5.47 -2.52
C THR A 92 -20.15 6.34 -3.77
N VAL A 93 -21.35 6.61 -4.27
CA VAL A 93 -21.59 7.47 -5.43
C VAL A 93 -22.50 8.62 -5.01
N LYS A 94 -22.05 9.85 -5.24
CA LYS A 94 -22.71 11.10 -4.86
C LYS A 94 -22.92 11.99 -6.08
N LEU A 95 -24.06 12.68 -6.14
CA LEU A 95 -24.27 13.79 -7.06
C LEU A 95 -23.94 15.10 -6.34
N GLY A 96 -22.90 15.80 -6.79
CA GLY A 96 -22.48 17.08 -6.25
C GLY A 96 -22.23 17.02 -4.75
N HIS A 97 -22.96 17.85 -4.01
CA HIS A 97 -22.86 17.96 -2.55
C HIS A 97 -24.07 17.33 -1.83
N TYR A 98 -24.92 16.60 -2.57
CA TYR A 98 -26.11 15.97 -2.05
C TYR A 98 -25.80 14.60 -1.43
N GLU A 99 -26.79 14.04 -0.74
CA GLU A 99 -26.73 12.70 -0.15
C GLU A 99 -26.37 11.63 -1.19
N PRO A 100 -25.60 10.59 -0.81
CA PRO A 100 -25.18 9.54 -1.71
C PRO A 100 -26.37 8.76 -2.24
N ILE A 101 -26.36 8.51 -3.55
CA ILE A 101 -27.40 7.75 -4.24
C ILE A 101 -27.15 6.26 -4.09
N TYR A 102 -25.88 5.87 -4.01
CA TYR A 102 -25.47 4.50 -3.89
C TYR A 102 -24.37 4.37 -2.86
N VAL A 103 -24.58 3.47 -1.91
CA VAL A 103 -23.63 3.07 -0.89
C VAL A 103 -23.62 1.56 -0.86
N SER A 104 -22.46 0.94 -1.11
CA SER A 104 -22.27 -0.50 -0.97
C SER A 104 -21.01 -0.78 -0.17
N GLN A 105 -21.06 -1.84 0.62
CA GLN A 105 -19.95 -2.31 1.44
C GLN A 105 -19.76 -3.80 1.16
N SER A 106 -18.52 -4.21 0.94
CA SER A 106 -18.17 -5.61 0.67
C SER A 106 -17.21 -6.12 1.75
N TYR A 107 -17.61 -7.20 2.40
CA TYR A 107 -16.81 -7.94 3.37
C TYR A 107 -16.54 -9.36 2.87
N SER A 108 -17.59 -10.10 2.52
CA SER A 108 -17.52 -11.48 2.00
C SER A 108 -17.33 -11.56 0.49
N GLY A 109 -17.61 -10.48 -0.25
CA GLY A 109 -17.40 -10.40 -1.71
C GLY A 109 -15.95 -10.13 -2.11
N ILE A 110 -15.02 -10.21 -1.15
CA ILE A 110 -13.59 -10.04 -1.38
C ILE A 110 -12.99 -11.43 -1.61
N HIS A 111 -12.58 -11.71 -2.84
CA HIS A 111 -12.06 -13.00 -3.27
C HIS A 111 -10.63 -12.86 -3.77
N GLN A 112 -9.69 -13.44 -3.02
CA GLN A 112 -8.30 -13.55 -3.44
C GLN A 112 -8.19 -14.48 -4.65
N PHE A 113 -7.28 -14.18 -5.57
CA PHE A 113 -7.12 -14.99 -6.77
C PHE A 113 -6.43 -16.31 -6.46
N SER A 114 -6.90 -17.37 -7.12
CA SER A 114 -6.17 -18.63 -7.24
C SER A 114 -5.21 -18.58 -8.44
N ASP A 115 -4.27 -19.51 -8.51
CA ASP A 115 -3.37 -19.64 -9.67
C ASP A 115 -4.13 -19.85 -10.99
N ALA A 116 -5.31 -20.48 -10.94
CA ALA A 116 -6.16 -20.66 -12.10
C ALA A 116 -6.74 -19.31 -12.58
N ASN A 117 -7.30 -18.51 -11.66
CA ASN A 117 -7.86 -17.20 -11.97
C ASN A 117 -6.77 -16.24 -12.49
N TYR A 118 -5.56 -16.32 -11.94
CA TYR A 118 -4.42 -15.53 -12.40
C TYR A 118 -4.02 -15.86 -13.84
N LYS A 119 -4.00 -17.15 -14.19
CA LYS A 119 -3.73 -17.58 -15.58
C LYS A 119 -4.82 -17.09 -16.54
N GLU A 120 -6.09 -17.15 -16.14
CA GLU A 120 -7.19 -16.63 -16.94
C GLU A 120 -7.05 -15.12 -17.18
N LEU A 121 -6.76 -14.34 -16.13
CA LEU A 121 -6.50 -12.91 -16.23
C LEU A 121 -5.34 -12.61 -17.18
N THR A 122 -4.21 -13.30 -17.00
CA THR A 122 -3.02 -13.11 -17.84
C THR A 122 -3.30 -13.45 -19.30
N ASN A 123 -4.06 -14.52 -19.56
CA ASN A 123 -4.45 -14.91 -20.92
C ASN A 123 -5.36 -13.87 -21.58
N SER A 124 -6.24 -13.22 -20.83
CA SER A 124 -7.12 -12.16 -21.35
C SER A 124 -6.34 -10.93 -21.86
N PHE A 125 -5.17 -10.66 -21.27
CA PHE A 125 -4.33 -9.51 -21.60
C PHE A 125 -3.11 -9.86 -22.45
N TYR A 126 -3.03 -11.09 -22.98
CA TYR A 126 -1.87 -11.58 -23.74
C TYR A 126 -1.46 -10.67 -24.92
N MET A 127 -2.42 -9.97 -25.53
CA MET A 127 -2.17 -9.06 -26.66
C MET A 127 -1.61 -7.69 -26.23
N ASP A 128 -1.80 -7.29 -24.97
CA ASP A 128 -1.27 -6.04 -24.42
C ASP A 128 -0.03 -6.34 -23.58
N ASN A 129 1.15 -6.11 -24.18
CA ASN A 129 2.43 -6.30 -23.51
C ASN A 129 2.55 -5.45 -22.24
N TYR A 130 2.05 -4.21 -22.25
CA TYR A 130 2.15 -3.32 -21.11
C TYR A 130 1.30 -3.83 -19.92
N ALA A 131 0.09 -4.30 -20.22
CA ALA A 131 -0.79 -4.89 -19.22
C ALA A 131 -0.21 -6.19 -18.65
N THR A 132 0.27 -7.07 -19.54
CA THR A 132 0.88 -8.36 -19.17
C THR A 132 2.10 -8.16 -18.29
N ASP A 133 3.02 -7.26 -18.67
CA ASP A 133 4.20 -6.95 -17.87
C ASP A 133 3.84 -6.37 -16.52
N HIS A 134 2.77 -5.57 -16.46
CA HIS A 134 2.29 -5.02 -15.20
C HIS A 134 1.67 -6.06 -14.26
N ILE A 135 0.88 -6.99 -14.79
CA ILE A 135 0.26 -8.09 -14.02
C ILE A 135 1.33 -9.04 -13.49
N LYS A 136 2.38 -9.32 -14.27
CA LYS A 136 3.51 -10.19 -13.90
C LYS A 136 4.35 -9.67 -12.73
N VAL A 137 4.22 -8.40 -12.35
CA VAL A 137 4.87 -7.85 -11.14
C VAL A 137 4.25 -8.41 -9.86
N TYR A 138 3.02 -8.92 -9.93
CA TYR A 138 2.24 -9.39 -8.80
C TYR A 138 2.01 -10.89 -8.87
N ASP A 139 2.06 -11.55 -7.71
CA ASP A 139 1.66 -12.95 -7.57
C ASP A 139 0.14 -13.08 -7.50
N ALA A 140 -0.38 -14.30 -7.73
CA ALA A 140 -1.82 -14.57 -7.65
C ALA A 140 -2.42 -14.16 -6.29
N VAL A 141 -1.68 -14.38 -5.20
CA VAL A 141 -2.09 -14.01 -3.84
C VAL A 141 -2.16 -12.49 -3.60
N ASP A 142 -1.49 -11.67 -4.39
CA ASP A 142 -1.56 -10.20 -4.25
C ASP A 142 -2.77 -9.61 -4.97
N ILE A 143 -3.39 -10.37 -5.88
CA ILE A 143 -4.54 -9.92 -6.67
C ILE A 143 -5.84 -10.36 -5.99
N THR A 144 -6.77 -9.42 -5.86
CA THR A 144 -8.05 -9.64 -5.20
C THR A 144 -9.19 -9.03 -6.02
N ALA A 145 -10.24 -9.81 -6.28
CA ALA A 145 -11.50 -9.31 -6.83
C ALA A 145 -12.41 -8.86 -5.69
N ILE A 146 -13.06 -7.71 -5.88
CA ILE A 146 -14.04 -7.18 -4.95
C ILE A 146 -15.37 -7.10 -5.68
N LYS A 147 -16.34 -7.86 -5.19
CA LYS A 147 -17.73 -7.81 -5.66
C LYS A 147 -18.53 -6.85 -4.77
N PHE A 148 -19.19 -5.89 -5.40
CA PHE A 148 -20.17 -5.01 -4.76
C PHE A 148 -21.58 -5.44 -5.16
N ASP A 149 -22.55 -5.20 -4.28
CA ASP A 149 -23.95 -5.53 -4.55
C ASP A 149 -24.57 -4.53 -5.53
N ALA A 150 -25.46 -5.01 -6.40
CA ALA A 150 -26.10 -4.14 -7.40
C ALA A 150 -27.01 -3.05 -6.77
N ASN A 151 -27.57 -3.34 -5.59
CA ASN A 151 -28.46 -2.43 -4.88
C ASN A 151 -27.70 -1.69 -3.77
N SER A 152 -28.09 -0.43 -3.52
CA SER A 152 -27.56 0.34 -2.40
C SER A 152 -28.01 -0.27 -1.07
N LEU A 153 -27.11 -0.31 -0.09
CA LEU A 153 -27.40 -0.71 1.29
C LEU A 153 -28.30 0.30 2.00
N THR A 154 -28.16 1.59 1.65
CA THR A 154 -28.92 2.68 2.24
C THR A 154 -29.93 3.21 1.24
N LEU A 155 -31.12 3.55 1.73
CA LEU A 155 -32.09 4.34 0.97
C LEU A 155 -31.52 5.73 0.69
N TRP A 156 -31.87 6.29 -0.47
CA TRP A 156 -31.48 7.66 -0.83
C TRP A 156 -32.34 8.66 -0.04
N ASN A 157 -31.90 9.00 1.16
CA ASN A 157 -32.64 9.83 2.11
C ASN A 157 -32.39 11.33 1.87
N MET A 158 -32.88 11.86 0.75
CA MET A 158 -32.75 13.28 0.42
C MET A 158 -33.95 14.08 0.92
N SER A 159 -33.70 15.25 1.52
CA SER A 159 -34.77 16.13 1.98
C SER A 159 -35.59 16.66 0.78
N PRO A 160 -36.93 16.88 0.92
CA PRO A 160 -37.73 17.48 -0.13
C PRO A 160 -37.17 18.81 -0.70
N PRO A 161 -36.67 19.76 0.11
CA PRO A 161 -36.08 20.98 -0.43
C PRO A 161 -34.78 20.71 -1.20
N ASP A 162 -33.95 19.76 -0.78
CA ASP A 162 -32.72 19.42 -1.51
C ASP A 162 -33.01 18.69 -2.82
N ASN A 163 -34.11 17.93 -2.89
CA ASN A 163 -34.59 17.37 -4.15
C ASN A 163 -34.93 18.45 -5.18
N LEU A 164 -35.70 19.46 -4.75
CA LEU A 164 -36.05 20.60 -5.60
C LEU A 164 -34.80 21.40 -6.01
N ARG A 165 -33.82 21.55 -5.11
CA ARG A 165 -32.54 22.17 -5.42
C ARG A 165 -31.75 21.37 -6.43
N LEU A 166 -31.61 20.05 -6.26
CA LEU A 166 -30.92 19.17 -7.20
C LEU A 166 -31.58 19.21 -8.58
N LEU A 167 -32.92 19.18 -8.61
CA LEU A 167 -33.68 19.30 -9.86
C LEU A 167 -33.44 20.65 -10.53
N SER A 168 -33.46 21.76 -9.78
CA SER A 168 -33.16 23.09 -10.31
C SER A 168 -31.71 23.20 -10.78
N ASP A 169 -30.74 22.62 -10.08
CA ASP A 169 -29.33 22.58 -10.50
C ASP A 169 -29.15 21.80 -11.81
N LEU A 170 -29.90 20.70 -11.99
CA LEU A 170 -29.91 19.92 -13.23
C LEU A 170 -30.56 20.68 -14.40
N GLN A 171 -31.67 21.39 -14.14
CA GLN A 171 -32.41 22.16 -15.14
C GLN A 171 -31.71 23.48 -15.52
N ASN A 172 -31.06 24.16 -14.57
CA ASN A 172 -30.33 25.40 -14.78
C ASN A 172 -29.12 25.21 -15.71
N GLY A 173 -28.63 23.99 -15.90
CA GLY A 173 -27.66 23.65 -16.95
C GLY A 173 -28.19 23.75 -18.39
N LYS A 174 -29.50 23.98 -18.57
CA LYS A 174 -30.23 24.00 -19.85
C LYS A 174 -30.48 25.41 -20.41
N THR A 175 -30.28 26.47 -19.61
CA THR A 175 -30.57 27.84 -20.03
C THR A 175 -29.64 28.31 -21.15
N ASN A 176 -30.18 28.33 -22.38
CA ASN A 176 -29.69 29.16 -23.46
C ASN A 176 -30.08 30.60 -23.11
N TYR A 177 -29.18 31.38 -22.52
CA TYR A 177 -29.44 32.80 -22.36
C TYR A 177 -29.24 33.48 -23.72
N THR A 178 -30.33 33.78 -24.42
CA THR A 178 -30.39 35.01 -25.20
C THR A 178 -30.36 36.16 -24.18
N CYS A 179 -29.17 36.71 -23.97
CA CYS A 179 -28.96 37.79 -23.00
C CYS A 179 -29.49 39.09 -23.62
N SER A 180 -30.70 39.51 -23.25
CA SER A 180 -31.04 40.92 -23.24
C SER A 180 -30.74 41.46 -21.85
N GLU A 181 -29.81 42.40 -21.83
CA GLU A 181 -29.33 43.24 -20.74
C GLU A 181 -30.33 43.47 -19.61
N LEU A 182 -29.91 43.19 -18.37
CA LEU A 182 -30.00 44.14 -17.24
C LEU A 182 -29.51 43.49 -15.95
N ARG A 183 -28.26 43.83 -15.62
CA ARG A 183 -27.84 44.31 -14.30
C ARG A 183 -28.26 43.46 -13.10
N LEU A 184 -27.51 42.39 -12.87
CA LEU A 184 -26.89 42.07 -11.58
C LEU A 184 -25.72 41.13 -11.90
N LYS A 185 -24.49 41.54 -11.58
CA LYS A 185 -23.29 40.69 -11.63
C LYS A 185 -23.34 39.64 -10.52
N GLN A 186 -24.39 38.81 -10.52
CA GLN A 186 -24.51 37.67 -9.65
C GLN A 186 -23.93 36.50 -10.43
N THR A 187 -22.70 36.13 -10.09
CA THR A 187 -21.92 34.96 -10.48
C THR A 187 -22.75 33.85 -11.16
N ILE A 188 -23.05 33.99 -12.46
CA ILE A 188 -23.65 32.92 -13.27
C ILE A 188 -22.52 32.00 -13.73
N THR A 189 -21.77 31.44 -12.77
CA THR A 189 -21.06 30.20 -13.00
C THR A 189 -22.12 29.12 -12.95
N GLY A 190 -22.66 28.75 -14.11
CA GLY A 190 -23.57 27.60 -14.21
C GLY A 190 -22.92 26.43 -13.48
N LYS A 191 -23.50 26.03 -12.34
CA LYS A 191 -22.90 25.04 -11.44
C LYS A 191 -22.68 23.76 -12.25
N LYS A 192 -21.42 23.36 -12.36
CA LYS A 192 -21.06 22.11 -13.04
C LYS A 192 -21.55 20.98 -12.14
N LEU A 193 -22.51 20.19 -12.62
CA LEU A 193 -22.88 18.96 -11.94
C LEU A 193 -21.69 18.00 -12.00
N GLU A 194 -21.22 17.59 -10.84
CA GLU A 194 -20.15 16.63 -10.65
C GLU A 194 -20.72 15.36 -10.04
N ILE A 195 -20.37 14.21 -10.57
CA ILE A 195 -20.69 12.91 -10.00
C ILE A 195 -19.40 12.41 -9.37
N ARG A 196 -19.41 12.25 -8.06
CA ARG A 196 -18.25 11.78 -7.29
C ARG A 196 -18.44 10.33 -6.94
N LEU A 197 -17.42 9.52 -7.20
CA LEU A 197 -17.36 8.14 -6.73
C LEU A 197 -16.14 8.03 -5.81
N ASN A 198 -16.40 7.57 -4.59
CA ASN A 198 -15.38 7.33 -3.58
C ASN A 198 -15.34 5.84 -3.28
N LEU A 199 -14.16 5.25 -3.47
CA LEU A 199 -13.82 3.89 -3.07
C LEU A 199 -12.89 3.98 -1.86
N SER A 200 -13.16 3.19 -0.83
CA SER A 200 -12.37 3.11 0.40
C SER A 200 -12.06 1.66 0.70
N LEU A 201 -10.78 1.33 0.90
CA LEU A 201 -10.29 -0.01 1.15
C LEU A 201 -9.61 -0.04 2.52
N LYS A 202 -10.08 -0.92 3.40
CA LYS A 202 -9.46 -1.14 4.71
C LYS A 202 -8.65 -2.43 4.67
N THR A 203 -7.36 -2.33 4.95
CA THR A 203 -6.44 -3.47 4.96
C THR A 203 -6.10 -3.91 6.39
N ALA A 204 -5.44 -5.07 6.54
CA ALA A 204 -5.07 -5.58 7.86
C ALA A 204 -3.82 -4.91 8.43
N SER A 205 -2.92 -4.44 7.57
CA SER A 205 -1.62 -3.90 7.99
C SER A 205 -1.65 -2.41 8.32
N THR A 206 -2.67 -1.67 7.90
CA THR A 206 -2.76 -0.21 8.08
C THR A 206 -4.04 0.18 8.82
N PRO A 207 -3.96 1.09 9.80
CA PRO A 207 -5.15 1.56 10.53
C PRO A 207 -6.02 2.48 9.65
N GLU A 208 -5.41 3.27 8.77
CA GLU A 208 -6.10 4.20 7.90
C GLU A 208 -6.63 3.50 6.64
N PRO A 209 -7.87 3.83 6.20
CA PRO A 209 -8.43 3.33 4.97
C PRO A 209 -7.79 4.03 3.76
N ILE A 210 -7.50 3.25 2.73
CA ILE A 210 -6.96 3.71 1.47
C ILE A 210 -8.13 4.20 0.63
N THR A 211 -8.16 5.49 0.31
CA THR A 211 -9.27 6.11 -0.42
C THR A 211 -8.88 6.45 -1.85
N TYR A 212 -9.85 6.31 -2.75
CA TYR A 212 -9.76 6.71 -4.14
C TYR A 212 -11.02 7.48 -4.53
N GLU A 213 -10.84 8.70 -5.01
CA GLU A 213 -11.92 9.55 -5.51
C GLU A 213 -11.78 9.76 -7.01
N THR A 214 -12.90 9.63 -7.72
CA THR A 214 -13.03 9.98 -9.13
C THR A 214 -14.21 10.91 -9.32
N ILE A 215 -14.01 11.93 -10.15
CA ILE A 215 -14.96 13.01 -10.35
C ILE A 215 -15.32 13.08 -11.83
N TYR A 216 -16.56 12.74 -12.14
CA TYR A 216 -17.12 12.92 -13.46
C TYR A 216 -17.87 14.24 -13.55
N THR A 217 -17.28 15.22 -14.24
CA THR A 217 -17.96 16.49 -14.51
C THR A 217 -18.88 16.37 -15.72
N VAL A 218 -20.19 16.55 -15.52
CA VAL A 218 -21.16 16.55 -16.62
C VAL A 218 -20.99 17.82 -17.44
N LYS A 219 -20.30 17.70 -18.58
CA LYS A 219 -20.10 18.81 -19.53
C LYS A 219 -21.42 19.21 -20.18
N ARG A 220 -21.52 20.49 -20.60
CA ARG A 220 -22.71 21.06 -21.28
C ARG A 220 -23.10 20.33 -22.57
N ARG A 221 -22.17 19.59 -23.19
CA ARG A 221 -22.39 18.76 -24.39
C ARG A 221 -23.14 17.45 -24.10
N ASN A 222 -23.08 16.94 -22.87
CA ASN A 222 -23.75 15.70 -22.46
C ASN A 222 -25.17 15.99 -21.96
N LYS A 223 -25.97 16.69 -22.77
CA LYS A 223 -27.37 17.03 -22.44
C LYS A 223 -28.19 15.78 -22.14
N ASN A 224 -27.91 14.68 -22.85
CA ASN A 224 -28.59 13.40 -22.70
C ASN A 224 -28.51 12.83 -21.28
N ILE A 225 -27.35 12.93 -20.61
CA ILE A 225 -27.17 12.43 -19.24
C ILE A 225 -27.99 13.26 -18.26
N ARG A 226 -27.99 14.60 -18.42
CA ARG A 226 -28.79 15.48 -17.57
C ARG A 226 -30.28 15.28 -17.77
N ASP A 227 -30.73 15.23 -19.02
CA ASP A 227 -32.15 15.04 -19.33
C ASP A 227 -32.64 13.68 -18.82
N ALA A 228 -31.82 12.62 -18.92
CA ALA A 228 -32.14 11.31 -18.36
C ALA A 228 -32.16 11.31 -16.82
N LEU A 229 -31.25 12.02 -16.15
CA LEU A 229 -31.30 12.20 -14.69
C LEU A 229 -32.56 12.97 -14.25
N ILE A 230 -32.93 14.03 -14.98
CA ILE A 230 -34.14 14.82 -14.69
C ILE A 230 -35.39 13.94 -14.82
N LYS A 231 -35.48 13.15 -15.89
CA LYS A 231 -36.60 12.23 -16.09
C LYS A 231 -36.65 11.13 -15.03
N MET A 232 -35.49 10.58 -14.64
CA MET A 232 -35.38 9.60 -13.56
C MET A 232 -35.93 10.15 -12.23
N MET A 233 -35.66 11.43 -11.91
CA MET A 233 -36.13 12.04 -10.66
C MET A 233 -37.61 12.48 -10.71
N ASN A 234 -38.12 12.92 -11.86
CA ASN A 234 -39.49 13.42 -11.98
C ASN A 234 -40.55 12.30 -12.02
N PHE A 235 -40.23 11.16 -12.63
CA PHE A 235 -41.19 10.08 -12.81
C PHE A 235 -40.93 8.95 -11.81
N LYS A 236 -41.85 8.77 -10.85
CA LYS A 236 -41.77 7.74 -9.79
C LYS A 236 -41.65 6.29 -10.31
N THR A 237 -41.95 6.05 -11.59
CA THR A 237 -41.95 4.73 -12.25
C THR A 237 -41.16 4.71 -13.55
N SER A 238 -40.14 5.57 -13.70
CA SER A 238 -39.26 5.53 -14.87
C SER A 238 -38.35 4.29 -14.84
N LYS A 239 -38.32 3.54 -15.96
CA LYS A 239 -37.32 2.48 -16.22
C LYS A 239 -36.08 3.02 -16.93
N GLU A 240 -35.93 4.34 -17.07
CA GLU A 240 -34.79 4.93 -17.75
C GLU A 240 -33.48 4.63 -16.99
N ARG A 241 -32.44 4.26 -17.74
CA ARG A 241 -31.10 3.98 -17.22
C ARG A 241 -30.14 5.06 -17.70
N VAL A 242 -29.35 5.60 -16.78
CA VAL A 242 -28.33 6.62 -17.08
C VAL A 242 -26.97 5.95 -17.14
N ILE A 243 -26.28 6.07 -18.27
CA ILE A 243 -24.92 5.53 -18.46
C ILE A 243 -23.92 6.67 -18.32
N ILE A 244 -23.02 6.56 -17.35
CA ILE A 244 -21.94 7.51 -17.13
C ILE A 244 -20.64 6.85 -17.61
N PRO A 245 -20.00 7.37 -18.66
CA PRO A 245 -18.77 6.77 -19.17
C PRO A 245 -17.60 7.01 -18.21
N ASP A 246 -16.71 6.01 -18.14
CA ASP A 246 -15.37 6.09 -17.50
C ASP A 246 -15.35 6.56 -16.04
N ILE A 247 -16.42 6.31 -15.27
CA ILE A 247 -16.48 6.72 -13.86
C ILE A 247 -15.84 5.70 -12.93
N LEU A 248 -15.96 4.39 -13.19
CA LEU A 248 -15.45 3.35 -12.30
C LEU A 248 -14.27 2.61 -12.96
N PRO A 249 -13.03 2.78 -12.47
CA PRO A 249 -11.92 1.96 -12.93
C PRO A 249 -12.09 0.52 -12.45
N LYS A 250 -11.94 -0.44 -13.37
CA LYS A 250 -12.02 -1.87 -13.07
C LYS A 250 -10.77 -2.39 -12.36
N PHE A 251 -9.60 -1.90 -12.77
CA PHE A 251 -8.31 -2.30 -12.21
C PHE A 251 -7.69 -1.15 -11.44
N ILE A 252 -7.28 -1.45 -10.20
CA ILE A 252 -6.73 -0.48 -9.26
C ILE A 252 -5.52 -1.12 -8.60
N THR A 253 -4.38 -0.43 -8.59
CA THR A 253 -3.20 -0.90 -7.86
C THR A 253 -3.02 -0.09 -6.60
N VAL A 254 -2.74 -0.79 -5.50
CA VAL A 254 -2.54 -0.20 -4.19
C VAL A 254 -1.07 -0.38 -3.82
N GLN A 255 -0.34 0.71 -3.67
CA GLN A 255 1.09 0.70 -3.31
C GLN A 255 1.36 1.71 -2.21
N LYS A 256 1.96 1.29 -1.09
CA LYS A 256 2.33 2.20 0.02
C LYS A 256 1.19 3.13 0.48
N GLN A 257 -0.04 2.61 0.57
CA GLN A 257 -1.26 3.36 0.92
C GLN A 257 -1.75 4.37 -0.13
N ASP A 258 -1.08 4.48 -1.28
CA ASP A 258 -1.57 5.25 -2.41
C ASP A 258 -2.25 4.36 -3.45
N VAL A 259 -3.33 4.90 -4.03
CA VAL A 259 -4.03 4.26 -5.14
C VAL A 259 -3.45 4.77 -6.45
N LYS A 260 -2.81 3.87 -7.20
CA LYS A 260 -2.36 4.13 -8.57
C LYS A 260 -3.30 3.46 -9.55
N ILE A 261 -3.84 4.27 -10.44
CA ILE A 261 -4.63 3.76 -11.57
C ILE A 261 -3.77 3.84 -12.79
N LYS A 262 -3.57 2.67 -13.39
CA LYS A 262 -3.12 2.56 -14.76
C LYS A 262 -4.31 2.11 -15.55
N PHE A 263 -4.74 2.96 -16.50
CA PHE A 263 -5.76 2.57 -17.46
C PHE A 263 -5.17 1.49 -18.36
N ILE A 264 -5.41 0.24 -17.99
CA ILE A 264 -5.26 -0.88 -18.89
C ILE A 264 -6.46 -0.81 -19.85
N LYS A 265 -6.19 -0.82 -21.16
CA LYS A 265 -7.28 -0.85 -22.14
C LYS A 265 -7.96 -2.21 -22.02
N ASP A 266 -9.21 -2.21 -21.56
CA ASP A 266 -10.05 -3.40 -21.59
C ASP A 266 -10.23 -3.85 -23.04
N TYR A 267 -9.53 -4.90 -23.44
CA TYR A 267 -9.85 -5.66 -24.65
C TYR A 267 -11.06 -6.54 -24.35
N ASN A 268 -12.22 -5.92 -24.14
CA ASN A 268 -13.48 -6.65 -24.03
C ASN A 268 -13.87 -7.17 -25.43
N GLY A 269 -13.29 -8.29 -25.83
CA GLY A 269 -13.80 -9.13 -26.91
C GLY A 269 -15.09 -9.82 -26.49
N LYS A 270 -16.20 -9.08 -26.40
CA LYS A 270 -17.60 -9.54 -26.23
C LYS A 270 -17.92 -10.43 -25.00
N SER A 271 -18.92 -9.96 -24.24
CA SER A 271 -19.89 -10.77 -23.49
C SER A 271 -19.38 -11.59 -22.28
N LEU A 272 -19.15 -10.92 -21.15
CA LEU A 272 -19.48 -11.47 -19.83
C LEU A 272 -20.78 -10.84 -19.31
N LEU A 273 -21.83 -10.93 -20.14
CA LEU A 273 -23.22 -10.87 -19.66
C LEU A 273 -23.59 -12.31 -19.34
N HIS A 274 -23.48 -12.66 -18.06
CA HIS A 274 -24.09 -13.79 -17.34
C HIS A 274 -23.06 -14.27 -16.31
N TYR A 275 -23.43 -14.14 -15.04
CA TYR A 275 -22.62 -14.36 -13.84
C TYR A 275 -21.63 -13.24 -13.53
N ILE A 276 -22.12 -12.24 -12.80
CA ILE A 276 -21.71 -11.86 -11.44
C ILE A 276 -22.79 -10.95 -10.87
#